data_AF-A0AA43LUS7-F1
#
_entry.id   AF-A0AA43LUS7-F1
#
_cell.length_a   1.000
_cell.length_b   1.000
_cell.length_c   1.000
_cell.angle_alpha   90.00
_cell.angle_beta   90.00
_cell.angle_gamma   90.00
#
_symmetry.space_group_name_H-M   'P 1'
#
loop_
_entity.id
_entity.type
_entity.pdbx_description
1 polymer ?
#
loop_
_entity_poly.entity_id
_entity_poly.type
_entity_poly.pdbx_seq_one_letter_code
_entity_poly.pdbx_strand_id
1 'polypeptide(L)'
;MLKLISYDFRRSRDRILAVLVIMILFQIGVWLSSGTTIEETVSIHLIVYFVVGTIFLFFAAFSYNRNLKSYPRRLIPVNAIYTVLSPLLLYWLLLLSLLLIGLIHLGLYVLVYSADFLPANFWPVVIRSTLQCTWSAGLILLMVMFACTVARSIPLKGKVWITLAVLFAIENGVAYLEKLLFNNYFIGLDNAFRFEITKASDLSSGLELVYTGSDLIGVLVFEAGVAVLLVYAMTLLIRTRTEI
;
A
#
# COMPACT_ATOMS: atom_id res chain seq x y z
N MET A 1 -0.39 21.76 3.08
CA MET A 1 -0.08 20.32 3.25
C MET A 1 1.34 19.95 2.85
N LEU A 2 1.84 20.38 1.69
CA LEU A 2 3.19 20.04 1.21
C LEU A 2 4.32 20.33 2.22
N LYS A 3 4.22 21.42 3.00
CA LYS A 3 5.18 21.72 4.09
C LYS A 3 5.18 20.66 5.21
N LEU A 4 4.02 20.11 5.58
CA LEU A 4 3.90 19.04 6.58
C LEU A 4 4.51 17.74 6.05
N ILE A 5 4.21 17.40 4.79
CA ILE A 5 4.79 16.23 4.12
C ILE A 5 6.31 16.35 4.03
N SER A 6 6.81 17.53 3.63
CA SER A 6 8.25 17.80 3.58
C SER A 6 8.92 17.64 4.94
N TYR A 7 8.26 18.05 6.02
CA TYR A 7 8.77 17.89 7.38
C TYR A 7 8.81 16.42 7.80
N ASP A 8 7.71 15.68 7.56
CA ASP A 8 7.63 14.25 7.85
C ASP A 8 8.69 13.47 7.06
N PHE A 9 8.84 13.78 5.76
CA PHE A 9 9.87 13.21 4.89
C PHE A 9 11.27 13.54 5.38
N ARG A 10 11.59 14.81 5.67
CA ARG A 10 12.93 15.23 6.12
C ARG A 10 13.35 14.49 7.40
N ARG A 11 12.41 14.18 8.27
CA ARG A 11 12.65 13.46 9.53
C ARG A 11 12.90 11.95 9.35
N SER A 12 12.33 11.34 8.32
CA SER A 12 12.54 9.91 8.00
C SER A 12 13.47 9.68 6.82
N ARG A 13 13.99 10.74 6.20
CA ARG A 13 14.78 10.71 4.98
C ARG A 13 15.90 9.69 5.03
N ASP A 14 16.73 9.73 6.06
CA ASP A 14 17.92 8.86 6.13
C ASP A 14 17.52 7.38 6.25
N ARG A 15 16.41 7.07 6.92
CA ARG A 15 15.85 5.71 6.99
C ARG A 15 15.24 5.26 5.65
N ILE A 16 14.51 6.16 4.98
CA ILE A 16 13.92 5.88 3.67
C ILE A 16 15.04 5.61 2.65
N LEU A 17 16.05 6.47 2.60
CA LEU A 17 17.21 6.31 1.74
C LEU A 17 17.98 5.03 2.06
N ALA A 18 18.20 4.71 3.34
CA ALA A 18 18.85 3.47 3.73
C ALA A 18 18.09 2.24 3.20
N VAL A 19 16.76 2.19 3.36
CA VAL A 19 15.95 1.08 2.83
C VAL A 19 16.04 0.98 1.31
N LEU A 20 15.99 2.11 0.59
CA LEU A 20 16.14 2.13 -0.87
C LEU A 20 17.52 1.66 -1.32
N VAL A 21 18.60 2.10 -0.65
CA VAL A 21 19.96 1.67 -0.96
C VAL A 21 20.14 0.17 -0.70
N ILE A 22 19.66 -0.32 0.46
CA ILE A 22 19.69 -1.76 0.79
C ILE A 22 18.93 -2.56 -0.26
N MET A 23 17.75 -2.09 -0.67
CA MET A 23 16.95 -2.71 -1.73
C MET A 23 17.74 -2.82 -3.04
N ILE A 24 18.35 -1.72 -3.50
CA ILE A 24 19.12 -1.70 -4.76
C ILE A 24 20.33 -2.63 -4.66
N LEU A 25 21.09 -2.59 -3.58
CA LEU A 25 22.25 -3.46 -3.37
C LEU A 25 21.83 -4.94 -3.33
N PHE A 26 20.71 -5.26 -2.69
CA PHE A 26 20.17 -6.61 -2.66
C PHE A 26 19.75 -7.07 -4.06
N GLN A 27 19.06 -6.22 -4.83
CA GLN A 27 18.67 -6.55 -6.21
C GLN A 27 19.89 -6.78 -7.11
N ILE A 28 20.93 -5.95 -7.00
CA ILE A 28 22.20 -6.18 -7.71
C ILE A 28 22.85 -7.49 -7.27
N GLY A 29 22.86 -7.79 -5.97
CA GLY A 29 23.39 -9.05 -5.45
C GLY A 29 22.67 -10.28 -6.00
N VAL A 30 21.34 -10.23 -6.06
CA VAL A 30 20.51 -11.30 -6.65
C VAL A 30 20.81 -11.45 -8.14
N TRP A 31 20.91 -10.33 -8.87
CA TRP A 31 21.25 -10.35 -10.30
C TRP A 31 22.62 -10.95 -10.59
N LEU A 32 23.64 -10.62 -9.77
CA LEU A 32 25.00 -11.16 -9.93
C LEU A 32 25.11 -12.63 -9.49
N SER A 33 24.30 -13.04 -8.52
CA SER A 33 24.32 -14.41 -7.99
C SER A 33 23.41 -15.36 -8.75
N SER A 34 22.57 -14.89 -9.69
CA SER A 34 21.62 -15.73 -10.39
C SER A 34 22.33 -16.68 -11.37
N GLY A 35 22.62 -17.89 -10.90
CA GLY A 35 22.77 -19.08 -11.74
C GLY A 35 21.43 -19.78 -12.01
N THR A 36 20.33 -19.19 -11.53
CA THR A 36 18.94 -19.66 -11.58
C THR A 36 18.22 -19.21 -12.84
N THR A 37 17.03 -19.75 -13.08
CA THR A 37 16.18 -19.32 -14.21
C THR A 37 15.74 -17.86 -14.07
N ILE A 38 15.42 -17.21 -15.19
CA ILE A 38 14.96 -15.81 -15.23
C ILE A 38 13.70 -15.64 -14.36
N GLU A 39 12.79 -16.62 -14.39
CA GLU A 39 11.51 -16.61 -13.65
C GLU A 39 11.70 -16.57 -12.13
N GLU A 40 12.62 -17.38 -11.59
CA GLU A 40 12.95 -17.39 -10.16
C GLU A 40 13.54 -16.05 -9.72
N THR A 41 14.44 -15.50 -10.54
CA THR A 41 15.11 -14.22 -10.27
C THR A 41 14.10 -13.07 -10.24
N VAL A 42 13.19 -13.01 -11.22
CA VAL A 42 12.10 -12.02 -11.27
C VAL A 42 11.17 -12.15 -10.05
N SER A 43 10.83 -13.37 -9.66
CA SER A 43 9.98 -13.64 -8.49
C SER A 43 10.60 -13.12 -7.19
N ILE A 44 11.91 -13.35 -6.99
CA ILE A 44 12.65 -12.84 -5.84
C ILE A 44 12.62 -11.30 -5.81
N HIS A 45 12.84 -10.64 -6.96
CA HIS A 45 12.78 -9.18 -7.03
C HIS A 45 11.39 -8.64 -6.69
N LEU A 46 10.32 -9.29 -7.15
CA LEU A 46 8.94 -8.90 -6.84
C LEU A 46 8.68 -8.96 -5.32
N ILE A 47 9.13 -10.03 -4.65
CA ILE A 47 9.04 -10.17 -3.19
C ILE A 47 9.76 -9.02 -2.48
N VAL A 48 10.95 -8.63 -2.95
CA VAL A 48 11.70 -7.51 -2.37
C VAL A 48 10.90 -6.21 -2.47
N TYR A 49 10.27 -5.91 -3.60
CA TYR A 49 9.40 -4.73 -3.73
C TYR A 49 8.22 -4.79 -2.76
N PHE A 50 7.58 -5.95 -2.61
CA PHE A 50 6.48 -6.12 -1.66
C PHE A 50 6.91 -5.86 -0.20
N VAL A 51 8.07 -6.38 0.20
CA VAL A 51 8.65 -6.16 1.54
C VAL A 51 8.95 -4.67 1.76
N VAL A 52 9.57 -4.00 0.79
CA VAL A 52 9.88 -2.56 0.89
C VAL A 52 8.61 -1.72 0.96
N GLY A 53 7.58 -2.05 0.17
CA GLY A 53 6.27 -1.41 0.24
C GLY A 53 5.62 -1.54 1.62
N THR A 54 5.79 -2.70 2.27
CA THR A 54 5.33 -2.94 3.64
C THR A 54 6.13 -2.13 4.66
N ILE A 55 7.46 -2.02 4.52
CA ILE A 55 8.29 -1.18 5.38
C ILE A 55 7.87 0.30 5.29
N PHE A 56 7.56 0.79 4.08
CA PHE A 56 7.05 2.14 3.89
C PHE A 56 5.69 2.38 4.55
N LEU A 57 4.82 1.35 4.59
CA LEU A 57 3.55 1.42 5.32
C LEU A 57 3.81 1.68 6.81
N PHE A 58 4.75 0.94 7.42
CA PHE A 58 5.13 1.16 8.81
C PHE A 58 5.73 2.55 9.05
N PHE A 59 6.55 3.07 8.13
CA PHE A 59 7.06 4.44 8.26
C PHE A 59 5.95 5.49 8.26
N ALA A 60 4.96 5.34 7.38
CA ALA A 60 3.80 6.22 7.35
C ALA A 60 2.94 6.11 8.62
N ALA A 61 2.67 4.88 9.08
CA ALA A 61 1.94 4.62 10.32
C ALA A 61 2.65 5.20 11.56
N PHE A 62 3.96 5.03 11.67
CA PHE A 62 4.74 5.64 12.76
C PHE A 62 4.77 7.17 12.68
N SER A 63 4.83 7.73 11.48
CA SER A 63 4.71 9.18 11.28
C SER A 63 3.36 9.69 11.79
N TYR A 64 2.27 9.03 11.40
CA TYR A 64 0.92 9.34 11.87
C TYR A 64 0.81 9.28 13.40
N ASN A 65 1.27 8.19 14.02
CA ASN A 65 1.21 8.00 15.46
C ASN A 65 1.99 9.10 16.23
N ARG A 66 3.10 9.58 15.67
CA ARG A 66 3.86 10.73 16.21
C ARG A 66 3.10 12.04 16.03
N ASN A 67 2.50 12.27 14.86
CA ASN A 67 1.67 13.45 14.58
C ASN A 67 0.49 13.53 15.54
N LEU A 68 -0.20 12.41 15.78
CA LEU A 68 -1.30 12.31 16.75
C LEU A 68 -0.84 12.57 18.21
N LYS A 69 0.43 12.31 18.54
CA LYS A 69 0.98 12.55 19.90
C LYS A 69 1.27 14.02 20.13
N SER A 70 1.79 14.67 19.09
CA SER A 70 2.14 16.09 19.12
C SER A 70 0.93 17.01 18.95
N TYR A 71 -0.18 16.52 18.36
CA TYR A 71 -1.34 17.34 18.02
C TYR A 71 -1.85 18.26 19.15
N PRO A 72 -2.08 17.78 20.40
CA PRO A 72 -2.55 18.66 21.49
C PRO A 72 -1.51 19.66 21.99
N ARG A 73 -0.23 19.49 21.63
CA ARG A 73 0.90 20.33 22.09
C ARG A 73 1.33 21.36 21.04
N ARG A 74 0.57 21.52 19.95
CA ARG A 74 0.91 22.44 18.86
C ARG A 74 0.41 23.84 19.20
N LEU A 75 1.33 24.81 19.12
CA LEU A 75 1.04 26.23 19.28
C LEU A 75 0.19 26.79 18.13
N ILE A 76 0.26 26.16 16.95
CA ILE A 76 -0.50 26.55 15.76
C ILE A 76 -1.56 25.49 15.49
N PRO A 77 -2.86 25.86 15.48
CA PRO A 77 -3.92 24.93 15.13
C PRO A 77 -3.76 24.50 13.67
N VAL A 78 -3.63 23.19 13.47
CA VAL A 78 -3.62 22.57 12.14
C VAL A 78 -4.91 21.80 12.01
N ASN A 79 -5.63 21.94 10.88
CA ASN A 79 -6.86 21.17 10.67
C ASN A 79 -6.60 19.66 10.84
N ALA A 80 -7.45 19.00 11.63
CA ALA A 80 -7.36 17.56 11.91
C ALA A 80 -7.23 16.72 10.64
N ILE A 81 -7.91 17.11 9.54
CA ILE A 81 -7.85 16.40 8.26
C ILE A 81 -6.42 16.32 7.69
N TYR A 82 -5.60 17.35 7.89
CA TYR A 82 -4.22 17.35 7.41
C TYR A 82 -3.31 16.43 8.21
N THR A 83 -3.68 16.09 9.45
CA THR A 83 -2.93 15.12 10.24
C THR A 83 -3.11 13.69 9.76
N VAL A 84 -4.26 13.41 9.14
CA VAL A 84 -4.59 12.12 8.53
C VAL A 84 -4.05 12.06 7.11
N LEU A 85 -4.32 13.08 6.28
CA LEU A 85 -3.93 13.06 4.88
C LEU A 85 -2.41 13.21 4.63
N SER A 86 -1.66 13.84 5.54
CA SER A 86 -0.21 14.03 5.33
C SER A 86 0.57 12.70 5.30
N PRO A 87 0.41 11.78 6.28
CA PRO A 87 1.04 10.46 6.22
C PRO A 87 0.54 9.57 5.06
N LEU A 88 -0.74 9.69 4.69
CA LEU A 88 -1.30 8.97 3.55
C LEU A 88 -0.64 9.40 2.23
N LEU A 89 -0.55 10.71 1.98
CA LEU A 89 0.13 11.24 0.80
C LEU A 89 1.62 10.92 0.79
N LEU A 90 2.29 10.95 1.95
CA LEU A 90 3.69 10.52 2.06
C LEU A 90 3.83 9.05 1.64
N TYR A 91 2.92 8.18 2.09
CA TYR A 91 2.96 6.77 1.72
C TYR A 91 2.77 6.54 0.22
N TRP A 92 1.79 7.21 -0.39
CA TRP A 92 1.58 7.14 -1.84
C TRP A 92 2.78 7.67 -2.64
N LEU A 93 3.46 8.72 -2.18
CA LEU A 93 4.69 9.20 -2.81
C LEU A 93 5.82 8.17 -2.72
N LEU A 94 5.93 7.45 -1.60
CA LEU A 94 6.91 6.37 -1.43
C LEU A 94 6.59 5.17 -2.33
N LEU A 95 5.31 4.79 -2.45
CA LEU A 95 4.88 3.74 -3.38
C LEU A 95 5.11 4.16 -4.84
N LEU A 96 4.85 5.42 -5.19
CA LEU A 96 5.14 5.95 -6.52
C LEU A 96 6.64 5.88 -6.82
N SER A 97 7.49 6.25 -5.86
CA SER A 97 8.95 6.11 -6.00
C SER A 97 9.36 4.65 -6.20
N LEU A 98 8.73 3.72 -5.49
CA LEU A 98 9.00 2.29 -5.63
C LEU A 98 8.58 1.75 -7.00
N LEU A 99 7.43 2.19 -7.49
CA LEU A 99 6.89 1.87 -8.82
C LEU A 99 7.82 2.38 -9.92
N LEU A 100 8.30 3.63 -9.82
CA LEU A 100 9.27 4.19 -10.77
C LEU A 100 10.56 3.38 -10.83
N ILE A 101 11.09 2.96 -9.67
CA ILE A 101 12.28 2.09 -9.62
C ILE A 101 11.97 0.72 -10.26
N GLY A 102 10.80 0.15 -9.98
CA GLY A 102 10.34 -1.11 -10.59
C GLY A 102 10.22 -1.02 -12.11
N LEU A 103 9.70 0.08 -12.65
CA LEU A 103 9.62 0.31 -14.10
C LEU A 103 11.00 0.42 -14.74
N ILE A 104 11.93 1.13 -14.11
CA ILE A 104 13.32 1.20 -14.59
C ILE A 104 13.95 -0.20 -14.59
N HIS A 105 13.74 -0.96 -13.51
CA HIS A 105 14.27 -2.31 -13.39
C HIS A 105 13.68 -3.27 -14.44
N LEU A 106 12.37 -3.18 -14.70
CA LEU A 106 11.71 -3.93 -15.79
C LEU A 106 12.28 -3.55 -17.16
N GLY A 107 12.52 -2.25 -17.39
CA GLY A 107 13.16 -1.77 -18.62
C GLY A 107 14.55 -2.37 -18.85
N LEU A 108 15.33 -2.55 -17.77
CA LEU A 108 16.63 -3.24 -17.83
C LEU A 108 16.47 -4.72 -18.18
N TYR A 109 15.47 -5.41 -17.60
CA TYR A 109 15.17 -6.80 -17.95
C TYR A 109 14.84 -6.97 -19.43
N VAL A 110 13.96 -6.13 -19.98
CA VAL A 110 13.57 -6.18 -21.40
C VAL A 110 14.77 -5.90 -22.31
N LEU A 111 15.66 -4.97 -21.90
CA LEU A 111 16.86 -4.64 -22.67
C LEU A 111 17.87 -5.80 -22.72
N VAL A 112 18.04 -6.54 -21.62
CA VAL A 112 19.05 -7.60 -21.49
C VAL A 112 18.55 -8.96 -22.01
N TYR A 113 17.29 -9.31 -21.72
CA TYR A 113 16.75 -10.66 -21.94
C TYR A 113 15.66 -10.75 -23.01
N SER A 114 15.36 -9.67 -23.73
CA SER A 114 14.21 -9.51 -24.64
C SER A 114 12.85 -9.51 -23.92
N ALA A 115 11.77 -9.13 -24.62
CA ALA A 115 10.42 -9.04 -24.06
C ALA A 115 9.64 -10.36 -24.14
N ASP A 116 10.22 -11.43 -24.68
CA ASP A 116 9.50 -12.65 -25.06
C ASP A 116 8.94 -13.44 -23.86
N PHE A 117 9.45 -13.17 -22.65
CA PHE A 117 8.93 -13.74 -21.40
C PHE A 117 7.64 -13.07 -20.90
N LEU A 118 7.22 -11.96 -21.50
CA LEU A 118 6.03 -11.23 -21.08
C LEU A 118 4.76 -11.75 -21.79
N PRO A 119 3.63 -11.92 -21.05
CA PRO A 119 2.36 -12.30 -21.66
C PRO A 119 1.84 -11.20 -22.60
N ALA A 120 1.04 -11.58 -23.60
CA ALA A 120 0.59 -10.67 -24.65
C ALA A 120 -0.17 -9.44 -24.10
N ASN A 121 -0.89 -9.61 -22.99
CA ASN A 121 -1.67 -8.58 -22.32
C ASN A 121 -1.00 -8.06 -21.03
N PHE A 122 0.34 -8.10 -20.96
CA PHE A 122 1.12 -7.67 -19.80
C PHE A 122 0.80 -6.25 -19.32
N TRP A 123 0.75 -5.26 -20.22
CA TRP A 123 0.57 -3.85 -19.84
C TRP A 123 -0.79 -3.57 -19.18
N PRO A 124 -1.94 -3.97 -19.76
CA PRO A 124 -3.24 -3.84 -19.09
C PRO A 124 -3.27 -4.50 -17.71
N VAL A 125 -2.67 -5.68 -17.58
CA VAL A 125 -2.60 -6.44 -16.33
C VAL A 125 -1.79 -5.70 -15.28
N VAL A 126 -0.57 -5.29 -15.63
CA VAL A 126 0.33 -4.60 -14.70
C VAL A 126 -0.27 -3.28 -14.22
N ILE A 127 -0.86 -2.48 -15.13
CA ILE A 127 -1.48 -1.20 -14.76
C ILE A 127 -2.62 -1.42 -13.77
N ARG A 128 -3.54 -2.35 -14.07
CA ARG A 128 -4.67 -2.65 -13.20
C ARG A 128 -4.21 -3.18 -11.84
N SER A 129 -3.34 -4.18 -11.82
CA SER A 129 -2.84 -4.78 -10.57
C SER A 129 -2.03 -3.78 -9.74
N THR A 130 -1.22 -2.94 -10.35
CA THR A 130 -0.44 -1.92 -9.63
C THR A 130 -1.34 -0.85 -9.02
N LEU A 131 -2.34 -0.38 -9.75
CA LEU A 131 -3.32 0.59 -9.25
C LEU A 131 -4.09 0.00 -8.06
N GLN A 132 -4.54 -1.24 -8.20
CA GLN A 132 -5.32 -1.94 -7.17
C GLN A 132 -4.50 -2.26 -5.92
N CYS A 133 -3.24 -2.68 -6.07
CA CYS A 133 -2.31 -2.86 -4.96
C CYS A 133 -2.00 -1.54 -4.24
N THR A 134 -1.78 -0.45 -4.99
CA THR A 134 -1.51 0.88 -4.42
C THR A 134 -2.72 1.40 -3.64
N TRP A 135 -3.92 1.21 -4.18
CA TRP A 135 -5.17 1.56 -3.52
C TRP A 135 -5.39 0.76 -2.24
N SER A 136 -5.30 -0.58 -2.33
CA SER A 136 -5.45 -1.50 -1.19
C SER A 136 -4.46 -1.19 -0.08
N ALA A 137 -3.20 -0.92 -0.43
CA ALA A 137 -2.18 -0.52 0.53
C ALA A 137 -2.52 0.80 1.23
N GLY A 138 -3.10 1.77 0.51
CA GLY A 138 -3.61 3.01 1.08
C GLY A 138 -4.78 2.78 2.06
N LEU A 139 -5.70 1.89 1.72
CA LEU A 139 -6.84 1.52 2.57
C LEU A 139 -6.36 0.83 3.86
N ILE A 140 -5.41 -0.11 3.76
CA ILE A 140 -4.78 -0.76 4.92
C ILE A 140 -4.13 0.29 5.83
N LEU A 141 -3.38 1.24 5.26
CA LEU A 141 -2.80 2.32 6.04
C LEU A 141 -3.88 3.14 6.77
N LEU A 142 -5.00 3.45 6.13
CA LEU A 142 -6.13 4.14 6.77
C LEU A 142 -6.72 3.34 7.92
N MET A 143 -6.90 2.02 7.78
CA MET A 143 -7.37 1.15 8.86
C MET A 143 -6.40 1.13 10.04
N VAL A 144 -5.09 1.03 9.79
CA VAL A 144 -4.03 1.11 10.83
C VAL A 144 -4.06 2.46 11.53
N MET A 145 -4.18 3.56 10.79
CA MET A 145 -4.29 4.91 11.34
C MET A 145 -5.57 5.09 12.17
N PHE A 146 -6.69 4.57 11.70
CA PHE A 146 -7.95 4.58 12.44
C PHE A 146 -7.83 3.82 13.76
N ALA A 147 -7.28 2.61 13.74
CA ALA A 147 -7.03 1.81 14.94
C ALA A 147 -6.13 2.56 15.95
N CYS A 148 -5.07 3.21 15.46
CA CYS A 148 -4.21 4.05 16.29
C CYS A 148 -4.96 5.25 16.92
N THR A 149 -5.90 5.82 16.17
CA THR A 149 -6.74 6.94 16.64
C THR A 149 -7.65 6.49 17.77
N VAL A 150 -8.42 5.43 17.53
CA VAL A 150 -9.36 4.87 18.52
C VAL A 150 -8.64 4.47 19.80
N ALA A 151 -7.53 3.75 19.69
CA ALA A 151 -6.75 3.32 20.86
C ALA A 151 -6.33 4.49 21.75
N ARG A 152 -6.03 5.65 21.14
CA ARG A 152 -5.62 6.86 21.87
C ARG A 152 -6.77 7.71 22.38
N SER A 153 -7.95 7.63 21.79
CA SER A 153 -9.14 8.34 22.28
C SER A 153 -9.71 7.71 23.55
N ILE A 154 -9.48 6.41 23.77
CA ILE A 154 -9.92 5.70 24.97
C ILE A 154 -8.95 6.00 26.13
N PRO A 155 -9.35 6.17 27.40
CA PRO A 155 -8.42 6.44 28.51
C PRO A 155 -7.71 5.20 29.11
N LEU A 156 -7.85 4.01 28.51
CA LEU A 156 -7.33 2.74 29.05
C LEU A 156 -5.82 2.54 28.85
N LYS A 157 -5.17 1.85 29.81
CA LYS A 157 -3.80 1.33 29.67
C LYS A 157 -3.79 0.17 28.64
N GLY A 158 -2.63 -0.11 28.03
CA GLY A 158 -2.52 -1.18 27.02
C GLY A 158 -2.89 -0.77 25.59
N LYS A 159 -2.49 0.43 25.16
CA LYS A 159 -2.77 1.00 23.83
C LYS A 159 -2.46 0.08 22.64
N VAL A 160 -1.41 -0.73 22.76
CA VAL A 160 -1.00 -1.67 21.71
C VAL A 160 -2.06 -2.73 21.46
N TRP A 161 -2.57 -3.36 22.53
CA TRP A 161 -3.62 -4.37 22.45
C TRP A 161 -4.93 -3.82 21.90
N ILE A 162 -5.30 -2.59 22.30
CA ILE A 162 -6.50 -1.92 21.77
C ILE A 162 -6.32 -1.64 20.27
N THR A 163 -5.14 -1.19 19.85
CA THR A 163 -4.85 -0.95 18.43
C THR A 163 -5.00 -2.24 17.63
N LEU A 164 -4.43 -3.34 18.13
CA LEU A 164 -4.52 -4.64 17.46
C LEU A 164 -5.95 -5.16 17.38
N ALA A 165 -6.71 -5.07 18.48
CA ALA A 165 -8.11 -5.51 18.53
C ALA A 165 -9.00 -4.71 17.56
N VAL A 166 -8.82 -3.39 17.52
CA VAL A 166 -9.59 -2.53 16.60
C VAL A 166 -9.19 -2.77 15.14
N LEU A 167 -7.90 -2.95 14.87
CA LEU A 167 -7.42 -3.28 13.52
C LEU A 167 -8.01 -4.60 13.04
N PHE A 168 -7.97 -5.63 13.87
CA PHE A 168 -8.57 -6.93 13.54
C PHE A 168 -10.08 -6.81 13.34
N ALA A 169 -10.78 -6.09 14.21
CA ALA A 169 -12.22 -5.88 14.09
C ALA A 169 -12.60 -5.16 12.78
N ILE A 170 -11.85 -4.11 12.40
CA ILE A 170 -12.17 -3.36 11.18
C ILE A 170 -11.78 -4.10 9.90
N GLU A 171 -10.62 -4.77 9.87
CA GLU A 171 -10.21 -5.57 8.71
C GLU A 171 -11.20 -6.70 8.45
N ASN A 172 -11.58 -7.45 9.50
CA ASN A 172 -12.58 -8.51 9.37
C ASN A 172 -13.98 -7.96 9.08
N GLY A 173 -14.34 -6.82 9.67
CA GLY A 173 -15.63 -6.17 9.43
C GLY A 173 -15.78 -5.73 7.98
N VAL A 174 -14.76 -5.09 7.41
CA VAL A 174 -14.76 -4.68 6.00
C VAL A 174 -14.72 -5.90 5.08
N ALA A 175 -13.89 -6.89 5.37
CA ALA A 175 -13.85 -8.14 4.60
C ALA A 175 -15.19 -8.90 4.62
N TYR A 176 -15.90 -8.89 5.75
CA TYR A 176 -17.23 -9.49 5.86
C TYR A 176 -18.26 -8.74 5.02
N LEU A 177 -18.24 -7.40 5.04
CA LEU A 177 -19.13 -6.58 4.22
C LEU A 177 -18.85 -6.76 2.72
N GLU A 178 -17.59 -6.84 2.32
CA GLU A 178 -17.21 -7.14 0.93
C GLU A 178 -17.74 -8.51 0.50
N LYS A 179 -17.59 -9.52 1.35
CA LYS A 179 -18.14 -10.85 1.08
C LYS A 179 -19.65 -10.82 0.92
N LEU A 180 -20.36 -10.09 1.77
CA LEU A 180 -21.82 -10.01 1.71
C LEU A 180 -22.30 -9.33 0.41
N LEU A 181 -21.60 -8.29 -0.04
CA LEU A 181 -22.02 -7.47 -1.18
C LEU A 181 -21.54 -8.02 -2.53
N PHE A 182 -20.38 -8.65 -2.57
CA PHE A 182 -19.70 -9.04 -3.82
C PHE A 182 -19.28 -10.51 -3.87
N ASN A 183 -19.66 -11.30 -2.85
CA ASN A 183 -19.39 -12.75 -2.73
C ASN A 183 -17.90 -13.15 -2.80
N ASN A 184 -17.00 -12.22 -2.46
CA ASN A 184 -15.55 -12.44 -2.42
C ASN A 184 -14.97 -11.86 -1.13
N TYR A 185 -13.96 -12.53 -0.56
CA TYR A 185 -13.23 -12.01 0.59
C TYR A 185 -12.04 -11.15 0.13
N PHE A 186 -11.92 -9.93 0.67
CA PHE A 186 -10.74 -9.07 0.51
C PHE A 186 -10.39 -8.77 -0.94
N ILE A 187 -11.34 -8.13 -1.62
CA ILE A 187 -11.36 -8.05 -3.09
C ILE A 187 -10.20 -7.20 -3.62
N GLY A 188 -9.81 -6.15 -2.89
CA GLY A 188 -8.69 -5.28 -3.25
C GLY A 188 -7.38 -6.02 -3.52
N LEU A 189 -6.94 -6.96 -2.67
CA LEU A 189 -5.69 -7.70 -2.92
C LEU A 189 -5.91 -8.98 -3.73
N ASP A 190 -7.02 -9.69 -3.50
CA ASP A 190 -7.31 -10.96 -4.17
C ASP A 190 -7.52 -10.76 -5.69
N ASN A 191 -8.32 -9.78 -6.10
CA ASN A 191 -8.52 -9.48 -7.53
C ASN A 191 -7.26 -8.92 -8.21
N ALA A 192 -6.30 -8.38 -7.45
CA ALA A 192 -5.06 -7.83 -8.02
C ALA A 192 -4.13 -8.94 -8.55
N PHE A 193 -4.24 -10.16 -8.01
CA PHE A 193 -3.41 -11.31 -8.39
C PHE A 193 -4.19 -12.52 -8.93
N ARG A 194 -5.52 -12.41 -9.07
CA ARG A 194 -6.37 -13.46 -9.65
C ARG A 194 -6.41 -13.37 -11.18
N PHE A 195 -5.54 -14.17 -11.79
CA PHE A 195 -5.52 -14.38 -13.23
C PHE A 195 -5.57 -15.87 -13.55
N GLU A 196 -6.23 -16.20 -14.65
CA GLU A 196 -6.15 -17.49 -15.29
C GLU A 196 -5.14 -17.42 -16.44
N ILE A 197 -4.22 -18.38 -16.48
CA ILE A 197 -3.23 -18.47 -17.56
C ILE A 197 -3.84 -19.34 -18.66
N THR A 198 -4.16 -18.70 -19.78
CA THR A 198 -4.71 -19.40 -20.95
C THR A 198 -3.65 -19.46 -22.06
N LYS A 199 -3.58 -20.61 -22.75
CA LYS A 199 -2.72 -20.74 -23.94
C LYS A 199 -3.41 -20.06 -25.11
N ALA A 200 -2.84 -18.96 -25.59
CA ALA A 200 -3.34 -18.29 -26.79
C ALA A 200 -2.83 -19.05 -28.02
N SER A 201 -3.74 -19.63 -28.81
CA SER A 201 -3.40 -20.40 -30.01
C SER A 201 -2.79 -19.57 -31.15
N ASP A 202 -2.93 -18.24 -31.12
CA ASP A 202 -2.65 -17.34 -32.25
C ASP A 202 -1.67 -16.17 -31.93
N LEU A 203 -0.94 -16.19 -30.81
CA LEU A 203 -0.08 -15.08 -30.36
C LEU A 203 1.38 -15.48 -30.14
N SER A 204 2.30 -14.54 -30.39
CA SER A 204 3.75 -14.76 -30.41
C SER A 204 4.37 -15.23 -29.08
N SER A 205 3.75 -14.92 -27.93
CA SER A 205 4.18 -15.40 -26.60
C SER A 205 3.44 -16.65 -26.12
N GLY A 206 2.38 -17.08 -26.82
CA GLY A 206 1.58 -18.26 -26.49
C GLY A 206 0.79 -18.19 -25.17
N LEU A 207 0.85 -17.08 -24.42
CA LEU A 207 0.25 -16.94 -23.08
C LEU A 207 -0.56 -15.64 -22.94
N GLU A 208 -1.79 -15.78 -22.45
CA GLU A 208 -2.70 -14.67 -22.12
C GLU A 208 -3.21 -14.81 -20.67
N LEU A 209 -3.18 -13.69 -19.93
CA LEU A 209 -3.65 -13.60 -18.55
C LEU A 209 -5.09 -13.09 -18.51
N VAL A 210 -6.06 -13.97 -18.30
CA VAL A 210 -7.47 -13.59 -18.22
C VAL A 210 -7.83 -13.26 -16.76
N TYR A 211 -8.35 -12.05 -16.53
CA TYR A 211 -8.83 -11.68 -15.20
C TYR A 211 -10.16 -12.37 -14.89
N THR A 212 -10.21 -13.02 -13.72
CA THR A 212 -11.42 -13.70 -13.23
C THR A 212 -12.13 -12.92 -12.13
N GLY A 213 -11.67 -11.70 -11.83
CA GLY A 213 -12.21 -10.85 -10.77
C GLY A 213 -13.58 -10.24 -11.08
N SER A 214 -14.38 -10.06 -10.02
CA SER A 214 -15.71 -9.44 -10.02
C SER A 214 -15.72 -7.96 -10.46
N ASP A 215 -16.92 -7.36 -10.53
CA ASP A 215 -17.16 -5.96 -10.88
C ASP A 215 -16.27 -4.98 -10.08
N LEU A 216 -15.20 -4.51 -10.72
CA LEU A 216 -14.14 -3.72 -10.11
C LEU A 216 -14.63 -2.34 -9.68
N ILE A 217 -15.61 -1.78 -10.40
CA ILE A 217 -16.13 -0.44 -10.15
C ILE A 217 -16.95 -0.43 -8.86
N GLY A 218 -17.85 -1.41 -8.70
CA GLY A 218 -18.68 -1.53 -7.48
C GLY A 218 -17.82 -1.67 -6.22
N VAL A 219 -16.77 -2.48 -6.29
CA VAL A 219 -15.84 -2.70 -5.17
C VAL A 219 -15.06 -1.43 -4.84
N LEU A 220 -14.51 -0.75 -5.85
CA LEU A 220 -13.74 0.48 -5.65
C LEU A 220 -14.60 1.59 -5.04
N VAL A 221 -15.86 1.73 -5.46
CA VAL A 221 -16.81 2.69 -4.88
C VAL A 221 -17.09 2.36 -3.41
N PHE A 222 -17.29 1.08 -3.08
CA PHE A 222 -17.48 0.64 -1.70
C PHE A 222 -16.24 0.95 -0.83
N GLU A 223 -15.05 0.56 -1.27
CA GLU A 223 -13.79 0.82 -0.57
C GLU A 223 -13.53 2.33 -0.41
N ALA A 224 -13.86 3.14 -1.41
CA ALA A 224 -13.77 4.59 -1.35
C ALA A 224 -14.74 5.17 -0.31
N GLY A 225 -15.95 4.64 -0.21
CA GLY A 225 -16.92 4.99 0.83
C GLY A 225 -16.39 4.68 2.24
N VAL A 226 -15.81 3.49 2.43
CA VAL A 226 -15.15 3.09 3.68
C VAL A 226 -13.99 4.03 4.01
N ALA A 227 -13.13 4.35 3.04
CA ALA A 227 -12.00 5.26 3.22
C ALA A 227 -12.46 6.66 3.67
N VAL A 228 -13.50 7.22 3.04
CA VAL A 228 -14.08 8.52 3.41
C VAL A 228 -14.65 8.47 4.83
N LEU A 229 -15.39 7.41 5.18
CA LEU A 229 -15.94 7.22 6.52
C LEU A 229 -14.82 7.15 7.58
N LEU A 230 -13.74 6.42 7.28
CA LEU A 230 -12.58 6.31 8.17
C LEU A 230 -11.89 7.66 8.40
N VAL A 231 -11.65 8.41 7.32
CA VAL A 231 -11.07 9.76 7.42
C VAL A 231 -11.99 10.66 8.24
N TYR A 232 -13.29 10.66 7.97
CA TYR A 232 -14.27 11.44 8.73
C TYR A 232 -14.24 11.08 10.22
N ALA A 233 -14.35 9.79 10.56
CA ALA A 233 -14.32 9.31 11.93
C ALA A 233 -13.02 9.67 12.66
N MET A 234 -11.85 9.52 12.00
CA MET A 234 -10.57 9.96 12.55
C MET A 234 -10.56 11.47 12.85
N THR A 235 -11.05 12.29 11.92
CA THR A 235 -11.07 13.75 12.13
C THR A 235 -11.97 14.16 13.28
N LEU A 236 -13.12 13.50 13.44
CA LEU A 236 -14.04 13.73 14.55
C LEU A 236 -13.39 13.37 15.89
N LEU A 237 -12.80 12.17 15.99
CA LEU A 237 -12.12 11.68 17.19
C LEU A 237 -10.92 12.55 17.60
N ILE A 238 -10.19 13.11 16.63
CA ILE A 238 -9.06 14.01 16.89
C ILE A 238 -9.55 15.35 17.47
N ARG A 239 -10.66 15.89 16.95
CA ARG A 239 -11.23 17.17 17.40
C ARG A 239 -11.81 17.07 18.82
N THR A 240 -12.63 16.06 19.08
CA THR A 240 -13.23 15.87 20.41
C THR A 240 -12.17 15.67 21.49
N ARG A 241 -11.04 15.03 21.16
CA ARG A 241 -9.91 14.90 22.09
C ARG A 241 -9.25 16.24 22.46
N THR A 242 -9.22 17.23 21.56
CA THR A 242 -8.60 18.54 21.86
C THR A 242 -9.48 19.46 22.71
N GLU A 243 -10.77 19.15 22.83
CA GLU A 243 -11.71 19.91 23.65
C GLU A 243 -11.76 19.42 25.11
N ILE A 244 -11.17 18.26 25.40
CA ILE A 244 -11.03 17.65 26.74
C ILE A 244 -9.66 17.97 27.32
#